data_AF-A0A7Y3JLX0-F1
#
_entry.id   AF-A0A7Y3JLX0-F1
#
_cell.length_a   1.000
_cell.length_b   1.000
_cell.length_c   1.000
_cell.angle_alpha   90.00
_cell.angle_beta   90.00
_cell.angle_gamma   90.00
#
_symmetry.space_group_name_H-M   'P 1'
#
loop_
_entity.id
_entity.type
_entity.pdbx_description
1 polymer ?
#
loop_
_entity_poly.entity_id
_entity_poly.type
_entity_poly.pdbx_seq_one_letter_code
_entity_poly.pdbx_strand_id
1 'polypeptide(L)'
;MKNAPIQNTNESAPDKRDYTPGTLPKHINTVTASVMVALLESHTMTSMESVFKEHTTRLGAVIHYLEGEYGWHIDRRDMATGTNDGRIATIAAYWLPQETIARAFEAGARDWINKVKAARAERRKLSDKCKSDAARINLHRRFKTPDPRQSDIWGQV
;
A
#
# COMPACT_ATOMS: atom_id res chain seq x y z
N MET A 1 21.13 55.02 12.21
CA MET A 1 20.80 53.88 11.32
C MET A 1 21.35 52.63 11.96
N LYS A 2 20.49 51.73 12.46
CA LYS A 2 20.91 50.49 13.14
C LYS A 2 21.08 49.40 12.07
N ASN A 3 22.27 48.82 11.97
CA ASN A 3 22.57 47.73 11.05
C ASN A 3 21.77 46.48 11.45
N ALA A 4 21.03 45.90 10.50
CA ALA A 4 20.32 44.64 10.70
C ALA A 4 21.33 43.47 10.73
N PRO A 5 21.13 42.46 11.60
CA PRO A 5 22.00 41.30 11.64
C PRO A 5 21.78 40.44 10.38
N ILE A 6 22.87 40.10 9.69
CA ILE A 6 22.86 39.20 8.54
C ILE A 6 22.62 37.79 9.06
N GLN A 7 21.45 37.23 8.80
CA GLN A 7 21.18 35.82 9.06
C GLN A 7 21.74 34.99 7.89
N ASN A 8 22.91 34.38 8.09
CA ASN A 8 23.43 33.35 7.20
C ASN A 8 22.67 32.03 7.47
N THR A 9 21.47 31.89 6.93
CA THR A 9 20.70 30.63 6.99
C THR A 9 20.91 29.84 5.70
N ASN A 10 22.10 29.25 5.52
CA ASN A 10 22.35 28.24 4.48
C ASN A 10 22.44 26.81 5.03
N GLU A 11 22.07 26.59 6.29
CA GLU A 11 21.85 25.23 6.81
C GLU A 11 20.35 24.94 6.78
N SER A 12 19.92 24.31 5.68
CA SER A 12 18.69 23.53 5.71
C SER A 12 18.88 22.40 6.73
N ALA A 13 17.83 22.08 7.49
CA ALA A 13 17.84 21.15 8.62
C ALA A 13 18.68 19.89 8.33
N PRO A 14 19.42 19.35 9.32
CA PRO A 14 20.16 18.12 9.12
C PRO A 14 19.17 17.02 8.71
N ASP A 15 19.28 16.57 7.46
CA ASP A 15 18.46 15.51 6.87
C ASP A 15 18.88 14.15 7.45
N LYS A 16 18.74 14.00 8.78
CA LYS A 16 18.93 12.72 9.48
C LYS A 16 17.68 11.87 9.24
N ARG A 17 17.54 11.35 8.03
CA ARG A 17 16.53 10.32 7.76
C ARG A 17 16.99 9.01 8.39
N ASP A 18 16.05 8.32 9.02
CA ASP A 18 16.29 6.98 9.52
C ASP A 18 16.20 6.00 8.35
N TYR A 19 17.33 5.38 8.00
CA TYR A 19 17.43 4.36 6.96
C TYR A 19 17.50 2.94 7.53
N THR A 20 17.15 2.77 8.80
CA THR A 20 17.10 1.44 9.42
C THR A 20 16.00 0.62 8.74
N PRO A 21 16.34 -0.55 8.17
CA PRO A 21 15.32 -1.40 7.55
C PRO A 21 14.38 -1.95 8.63
N GLY A 22 13.08 -1.96 8.32
CA GLY A 22 12.07 -2.55 9.19
C GLY A 22 12.12 -4.08 9.21
N THR A 23 11.20 -4.68 9.94
CA THR A 23 11.03 -6.14 10.00
C THR A 23 10.22 -6.63 8.80
N LEU A 24 10.65 -7.70 8.15
CA LEU A 24 9.91 -8.29 7.04
C LEU A 24 8.60 -8.95 7.50
N PRO A 25 7.48 -8.78 6.77
CA PRO A 25 6.23 -9.43 7.11
C PRO A 25 6.34 -10.96 7.23
N LYS A 26 5.81 -11.49 8.35
CA LYS A 26 5.83 -12.93 8.66
C LYS A 26 4.99 -13.76 7.68
N HIS A 27 3.84 -13.25 7.24
CA HIS A 27 2.94 -13.95 6.33
C HIS A 27 3.20 -13.60 4.86
N ILE A 28 3.84 -14.53 4.14
CA ILE A 28 4.34 -14.32 2.78
C ILE A 28 3.27 -14.31 1.68
N ASN A 29 2.08 -14.87 1.93
CA ASN A 29 1.01 -14.99 0.92
C ASN A 29 -0.01 -13.84 0.97
N THR A 30 0.33 -12.72 1.61
CA THR A 30 -0.53 -11.56 1.86
C THR A 30 -0.31 -10.43 0.87
N VAL A 31 -1.27 -9.50 0.78
CA VAL A 31 -1.12 -8.26 0.02
C VAL A 31 -0.01 -7.40 0.62
N THR A 32 0.08 -7.32 1.95
CA THR A 32 1.13 -6.57 2.66
C THR A 32 2.54 -7.03 2.26
N ALA A 33 2.79 -8.33 2.24
CA ALA A 33 4.07 -8.87 1.80
C ALA A 33 4.36 -8.53 0.33
N SER A 34 3.34 -8.61 -0.53
CA SER A 34 3.47 -8.32 -1.96
C SER A 34 3.78 -6.84 -2.24
N VAL A 35 3.13 -5.91 -1.54
CA VAL A 35 3.43 -4.47 -1.57
C VAL A 35 4.85 -4.20 -1.09
N MET A 36 5.27 -4.81 0.00
CA MET A 36 6.63 -4.68 0.52
C MET A 36 7.70 -5.18 -0.47
N VAL A 37 7.43 -6.28 -1.19
CA VAL A 37 8.30 -6.75 -2.28
C VAL A 37 8.43 -5.69 -3.38
N ALA A 38 7.31 -5.11 -3.83
CA ALA A 38 7.34 -4.08 -4.88
C ALA A 38 8.19 -2.87 -4.46
N LEU A 39 8.03 -2.41 -3.20
CA LEU A 39 8.84 -1.33 -2.64
C LEU A 39 10.34 -1.68 -2.56
N LEU A 40 10.70 -2.89 -2.12
CA LEU A 40 12.10 -3.35 -2.06
C LEU A 40 12.75 -3.47 -3.45
N GLU A 41 11.96 -3.78 -4.47
CA GLU A 41 12.41 -3.81 -5.87
C GLU A 41 12.51 -2.41 -6.50
N SER A 42 12.55 -1.37 -5.67
CA SER A 42 12.70 0.04 -6.07
C SER A 42 11.54 0.56 -6.93
N HIS A 43 10.35 -0.04 -6.83
CA HIS A 43 9.17 0.49 -7.50
C HIS A 43 8.55 1.60 -6.68
N THR A 44 8.30 2.74 -7.32
CA THR A 44 7.32 3.70 -6.81
C THR A 44 5.94 3.10 -7.00
N MET A 45 5.11 3.13 -5.95
CA MET A 45 3.75 2.62 -5.98
C MET A 45 2.74 3.74 -5.83
N THR A 46 1.79 3.78 -6.76
CA THR A 46 0.57 4.60 -6.63
C THR A 46 -0.64 3.74 -6.27
N SER A 47 -1.70 4.38 -5.76
CA SER A 47 -2.96 3.68 -5.45
C SER A 47 -3.58 2.96 -6.66
N MET A 48 -3.41 3.49 -7.87
CA MET A 48 -3.94 2.83 -9.07
C MET A 48 -3.09 1.63 -9.48
N GLU A 49 -1.77 1.74 -9.40
CA GLU A 49 -0.88 0.61 -9.65
C GLU A 49 -1.12 -0.54 -8.67
N SER A 50 -1.42 -0.26 -7.40
CA SER A 50 -1.73 -1.33 -6.44
C SER A 50 -3.00 -2.11 -6.79
N VAL A 51 -3.98 -1.48 -7.45
CA VAL A 51 -5.18 -2.18 -7.91
C VAL A 51 -4.84 -3.15 -9.02
N PHE A 52 -4.02 -2.74 -9.99
CA PHE A 52 -3.70 -3.59 -11.14
C PHE A 52 -2.65 -4.66 -10.83
N LYS A 53 -1.59 -4.30 -10.09
CA LYS A 53 -0.47 -5.22 -9.76
C LYS A 53 -0.77 -6.09 -8.54
N GLU A 54 -1.35 -5.48 -7.50
CA GLU A 54 -1.54 -6.12 -6.19
C GLU A 54 -2.99 -6.50 -5.86
N HIS A 55 -3.93 -6.16 -6.75
CA HIS A 55 -5.37 -6.41 -6.58
C HIS A 55 -5.93 -5.82 -5.28
N THR A 56 -5.42 -4.66 -4.87
CA THR A 56 -5.89 -3.94 -3.67
C THR A 56 -6.14 -2.48 -3.96
N THR A 57 -7.28 -1.98 -3.46
CA THR A 57 -7.61 -0.55 -3.41
C THR A 57 -7.12 0.12 -2.12
N ARG A 58 -6.62 -0.66 -1.15
CA ARG A 58 -6.30 -0.21 0.21
C ARG A 58 -4.81 0.06 0.42
N LEU A 59 -4.09 0.56 -0.59
CA LEU A 59 -2.65 0.79 -0.51
C LEU A 59 -2.26 1.62 0.72
N GLY A 60 -2.91 2.77 0.94
CA GLY A 60 -2.57 3.64 2.08
C GLY A 60 -2.69 2.95 3.45
N ALA A 61 -3.67 2.05 3.61
CA ALA A 61 -3.80 1.26 4.84
C ALA A 61 -2.68 0.22 4.99
N VAL A 62 -2.22 -0.36 3.88
CA VAL A 62 -1.08 -1.28 3.87
C VAL A 62 0.21 -0.54 4.21
N ILE A 63 0.43 0.66 3.65
CA ILE A 63 1.58 1.50 3.97
C ILE A 63 1.59 1.86 5.45
N HIS A 64 0.48 2.38 5.98
CA HIS A 64 0.35 2.68 7.41
C HIS A 64 0.65 1.46 8.30
N TYR A 65 0.23 0.26 7.88
CA TYR A 65 0.51 -0.98 8.59
C TYR A 65 2.00 -1.39 8.52
N LEU A 66 2.67 -1.16 7.38
CA LEU A 66 4.11 -1.37 7.21
C LEU A 66 4.94 -0.40 8.06
N GLU A 67 4.52 0.85 8.17
CA GLU A 67 5.19 1.84 9.01
C GLU A 67 4.99 1.54 10.50
N GLY A 68 3.75 1.27 10.92
CA GLY A 68 3.40 1.08 12.32
C GLY A 68 3.89 -0.24 12.92
N GLU A 69 3.52 -1.38 12.32
CA GLU A 69 3.78 -2.70 12.91
C GLU A 69 5.14 -3.28 12.54
N TYR A 70 5.66 -2.89 11.37
CA TYR A 70 6.90 -3.44 10.83
C TYR A 70 8.06 -2.44 10.87
N GLY A 71 7.81 -1.19 11.24
CA GLY A 71 8.86 -0.18 11.42
C GLY A 71 9.56 0.23 10.13
N TRP A 72 8.87 0.16 8.98
CA TRP A 72 9.44 0.65 7.72
C TRP A 72 9.29 2.15 7.60
N HIS A 73 10.35 2.84 7.19
CA HIS A 73 10.28 4.25 6.81
C HIS A 73 10.02 4.37 5.31
N ILE A 74 8.79 4.73 4.95
CA ILE A 74 8.32 4.83 3.57
C ILE A 74 8.14 6.30 3.22
N ASP A 75 8.83 6.73 2.17
CA ASP A 75 8.67 8.10 1.66
C ASP A 75 7.40 8.19 0.82
N ARG A 76 6.78 9.38 0.83
CA ARG A 76 5.58 9.66 0.06
C ARG A 76 5.59 11.06 -0.54
N ARG A 77 4.94 11.20 -1.70
CA ARG A 77 4.65 12.48 -2.33
C ARG A 77 3.30 12.47 -3.01
N ASP A 78 2.57 13.57 -2.87
CA ASP A 78 1.34 13.82 -3.60
C ASP A 78 1.64 14.30 -5.02
N MET A 79 0.93 13.74 -6.00
CA MET A 79 1.06 14.02 -7.42
C MET A 79 -0.30 14.28 -8.03
N ALA A 80 -0.40 15.34 -8.84
CA ALA A 80 -1.59 15.59 -9.64
C ALA A 80 -1.62 14.67 -10.88
N THR A 81 -2.80 14.15 -11.23
CA THR A 81 -3.03 13.32 -12.41
C THR A 81 -4.35 13.69 -13.08
N GLY A 82 -4.38 13.66 -14.42
CA GLY A 82 -5.60 13.90 -15.20
C GLY A 82 -6.48 12.65 -15.21
N THR A 83 -7.79 12.82 -15.06
CA THR A 83 -8.76 11.73 -15.12
C THR A 83 -9.47 11.69 -16.47
N ASN A 84 -9.95 10.50 -16.87
CA ASN A 84 -10.62 10.30 -18.16
C ASN A 84 -11.99 11.00 -18.26
N ASP A 85 -12.55 11.48 -17.15
CA ASP A 85 -13.77 12.28 -17.11
C ASP A 85 -13.49 13.79 -17.05
N GLY A 86 -12.26 14.22 -17.31
CA GLY A 86 -11.88 15.63 -17.48
C GLY A 86 -11.54 16.39 -16.20
N ARG A 87 -11.32 15.69 -15.08
CA ARG A 87 -10.92 16.30 -13.80
C ARG A 87 -9.42 16.16 -13.55
N ILE A 88 -8.93 16.90 -12.57
CA ILE A 88 -7.59 16.71 -11.99
C ILE A 88 -7.78 16.09 -10.62
N ALA A 89 -7.12 14.96 -10.39
CA ALA A 89 -7.09 14.27 -9.11
C ALA A 89 -5.69 14.33 -8.50
N THR A 90 -5.59 14.38 -7.18
CA THR A 90 -4.32 14.22 -6.47
C THR A 90 -4.21 12.80 -5.94
N ILE A 91 -3.10 12.13 -6.25
CA ILE A 91 -2.79 10.77 -5.82
C ILE A 91 -1.48 10.74 -5.04
N ALA A 92 -1.37 9.84 -4.06
CA ALA A 92 -0.13 9.61 -3.34
C ALA A 92 0.74 8.57 -4.08
N ALA A 93 2.02 8.86 -4.20
CA ALA A 93 3.08 7.96 -4.64
C ALA A 93 3.96 7.61 -3.43
N TYR A 94 4.30 6.33 -3.29
CA TYR A 94 5.08 5.77 -2.18
C TYR A 94 6.33 5.07 -2.69
N TRP A 95 7.46 5.19 -1.99
CA TRP A 95 8.70 4.49 -2.31
C TRP A 95 9.55 4.28 -1.05
N LEU A 96 10.53 3.37 -1.12
CA LEU A 96 11.56 3.25 -0.09
C LEU A 96 12.81 4.05 -0.47
N PRO A 97 13.49 4.69 0.48
CA PRO A 97 14.81 5.25 0.25
C PRO A 97 15.81 4.17 -0.22
N GLN A 98 16.69 4.53 -1.15
CA GLN A 98 17.64 3.57 -1.73
C GLN A 98 18.58 2.97 -0.66
N GLU A 99 18.96 3.75 0.34
CA GLU A 99 19.80 3.29 1.46
C GLU A 99 19.07 2.22 2.30
N THR A 100 17.77 2.41 2.57
CA THR A 100 16.93 1.44 3.26
C THR A 100 16.83 0.13 2.47
N ILE A 101 16.66 0.22 1.15
CA ILE A 101 16.61 -0.93 0.24
C ILE A 101 17.95 -1.69 0.28
N ALA A 102 19.08 -0.98 0.18
CA ALA A 102 20.41 -1.59 0.22
C ALA A 102 20.64 -2.37 1.52
N ARG A 103 20.33 -1.77 2.67
CA ARG A 103 20.46 -2.42 3.99
C ARG A 103 19.53 -3.61 4.15
N ALA A 104 18.28 -3.51 3.69
CA ALA A 104 17.35 -4.64 3.72
C ALA A 104 17.88 -5.83 2.90
N PHE A 105 18.49 -5.53 1.76
CA PHE A 105 19.11 -6.53 0.91
C PHE A 105 20.35 -7.16 1.55
N GLU A 106 21.23 -6.38 2.18
CA GLU A 106 22.35 -6.86 2.99
C GLU A 106 21.89 -7.78 4.14
N ALA A 107 20.74 -7.47 4.75
CA ALA A 107 20.09 -8.31 5.76
C ALA A 107 19.40 -9.58 5.20
N GLY A 108 19.52 -9.86 3.90
CA GLY A 108 19.04 -11.11 3.30
C GLY A 108 17.61 -11.06 2.74
N ALA A 109 17.05 -9.88 2.45
CA ALA A 109 15.69 -9.75 1.90
C ALA A 109 15.44 -10.51 0.58
N ARG A 110 16.49 -10.85 -0.18
CA ARG A 110 16.39 -11.56 -1.48
C ARG A 110 15.63 -12.89 -1.36
N ASP A 111 15.98 -13.72 -0.37
CA ASP A 111 15.36 -15.03 -0.19
C ASP A 111 13.88 -14.89 0.20
N TRP A 112 13.57 -13.88 1.00
CA TRP A 112 12.20 -13.58 1.40
C TRP A 112 11.36 -13.11 0.20
N ILE A 113 11.90 -12.24 -0.66
CA ILE A 113 11.23 -11.78 -1.88
C ILE A 113 10.84 -12.97 -2.77
N ASN A 114 11.77 -13.90 -3.00
CA ASN A 114 11.52 -15.08 -3.82
C ASN A 114 10.40 -15.95 -3.23
N LYS A 115 10.40 -16.17 -1.91
CA LYS A 115 9.36 -16.92 -1.20
C LYS A 115 7.98 -16.25 -1.33
N VAL A 116 7.91 -14.93 -1.18
CA VAL A 116 6.67 -14.15 -1.35
C VAL A 116 6.14 -14.28 -2.77
N LYS A 117 6.99 -14.06 -3.78
CA LYS A 117 6.59 -14.17 -5.20
C LYS A 117 6.01 -15.55 -5.52
N ALA A 118 6.69 -16.62 -5.08
CA ALA A 118 6.20 -17.98 -5.26
C ALA A 118 4.85 -18.21 -4.56
N ALA A 119 4.73 -17.85 -3.28
CA ALA A 119 3.50 -18.03 -2.51
C ALA A 119 2.31 -17.23 -3.08
N ARG A 120 2.56 -16.02 -3.59
CA ARG A 120 1.55 -15.17 -4.24
C ARG A 120 1.12 -15.73 -5.60
N ALA A 121 2.05 -16.27 -6.38
CA ALA A 121 1.73 -16.95 -7.63
C ALA A 121 0.79 -18.14 -7.38
N GLU A 122 1.08 -18.98 -6.39
CA GLU A 122 0.20 -20.10 -6.01
C GLU A 122 -1.17 -19.61 -5.52
N ARG A 123 -1.21 -18.55 -4.70
CA ARG A 123 -2.48 -17.95 -4.24
C ARG A 123 -3.34 -17.46 -5.41
N ARG A 124 -2.73 -16.86 -6.43
CA ARG A 124 -3.44 -16.32 -7.61
C ARG A 124 -4.14 -17.41 -8.43
N LYS A 125 -3.61 -18.65 -8.45
CA LYS A 125 -4.27 -19.80 -9.10
C LYS A 125 -5.63 -20.14 -8.50
N LEU A 126 -5.86 -19.77 -7.23
CA LEU A 126 -7.14 -20.02 -6.54
C LEU A 126 -8.19 -18.94 -6.81
N SER A 127 -7.89 -17.94 -7.65
CA SER A 127 -8.77 -16.78 -7.86
C SER A 127 -10.17 -17.14 -8.34
N ASP A 128 -10.30 -18.06 -9.29
CA ASP A 128 -11.60 -18.45 -9.83
C ASP A 128 -12.45 -19.21 -8.80
N LYS A 129 -11.82 -20.09 -8.01
CA LYS A 129 -12.49 -20.72 -6.86
C LYS A 129 -13.01 -19.66 -5.90
N CYS A 130 -12.18 -18.66 -5.55
CA CYS A 130 -12.60 -17.59 -4.66
C CYS A 130 -13.76 -16.75 -5.23
N LYS A 131 -13.78 -16.47 -6.54
CA LYS A 131 -14.89 -15.77 -7.20
C LYS A 131 -16.17 -16.60 -7.13
N SER A 132 -16.11 -17.90 -7.42
CA SER A 132 -17.25 -18.82 -7.32
C SER A 132 -17.79 -18.91 -5.89
N ASP A 133 -16.90 -19.04 -4.90
CA ASP A 133 -17.28 -19.03 -3.48
C ASP A 133 -17.93 -17.70 -3.07
N ALA A 134 -17.39 -16.57 -3.53
CA ALA A 134 -17.96 -15.25 -3.27
C ALA A 134 -19.36 -15.11 -3.88
N ALA A 135 -19.57 -15.57 -5.12
CA ALA A 135 -20.87 -15.58 -5.77
C ALA A 135 -21.90 -16.42 -4.98
N ARG A 136 -21.49 -17.62 -4.52
CA ARG A 136 -22.32 -18.48 -3.66
C ARG A 136 -22.69 -17.81 -2.34
N ILE A 137 -21.71 -17.18 -1.66
CA ILE A 137 -21.97 -16.45 -0.40
C ILE A 137 -22.94 -15.27 -0.63
N ASN A 138 -22.74 -14.51 -1.70
CA ASN A 138 -23.62 -13.37 -2.02
C ASN A 138 -25.03 -13.82 -2.37
N LEU A 139 -25.17 -14.96 -3.04
CA LEU A 139 -26.48 -15.58 -3.31
C LEU A 139 -27.19 -15.92 -2.00
N HIS A 140 -26.52 -16.60 -1.06
CA HIS A 140 -27.10 -16.88 0.25
C HIS A 140 -27.46 -15.62 1.04
N ARG A 141 -26.67 -14.54 0.94
CA ARG A 141 -26.97 -13.26 1.60
C ARG A 141 -28.21 -12.58 1.04
N ARG A 142 -28.46 -12.67 -0.28
CA ARG A 142 -29.66 -12.12 -0.94
C ARG A 142 -30.95 -12.77 -0.44
N PHE A 143 -30.89 -14.06 -0.12
CA PHE A 143 -32.04 -14.83 0.37
C PHE A 143 -32.21 -14.79 1.89
N LYS A 144 -31.33 -14.09 2.61
CA LYS A 144 -31.54 -13.82 4.03
C LYS A 144 -32.62 -12.76 4.15
N THR A 145 -33.66 -13.01 4.93
CA THR A 145 -34.73 -12.05 5.20
C THR A 145 -34.10 -10.70 5.58
N PRO A 146 -34.45 -9.60 4.90
CA PRO A 146 -34.03 -8.27 5.31
C PRO A 146 -34.38 -8.06 6.78
N ASP A 147 -33.51 -7.37 7.52
CA ASP A 147 -33.86 -6.97 8.89
C ASP A 147 -35.16 -6.16 8.81
N PRO A 148 -36.23 -6.51 9.57
CA PRO A 148 -37.47 -5.74 9.57
C PRO A 148 -37.28 -4.24 9.89
N ARG A 149 -36.16 -3.86 10.53
CA ARG A 149 -35.76 -2.47 10.78
C ARG A 149 -35.03 -1.80 9.61
N GLN A 150 -34.55 -2.59 8.65
CA GLN A 150 -34.03 -2.13 7.36
C GLN A 150 -35.12 -2.31 6.31
N SER A 151 -36.20 -1.53 6.44
CA SER A 151 -37.19 -1.43 5.37
C SER A 151 -36.53 -0.93 4.09
N ASP A 152 -37.02 -1.37 2.93
CA ASP A 152 -36.64 -0.77 1.66
C ASP A 152 -36.82 0.76 1.76
N ILE A 153 -35.86 1.52 1.23
CA ILE A 153 -35.92 2.99 1.20
C ILE A 153 -37.13 3.50 0.40
N TRP A 154 -37.82 2.60 -0.30
CA TRP A 154 -39.04 2.85 -1.08
C TRP A 154 -40.34 2.33 -0.43
N GLY A 155 -40.28 1.77 0.79
CA GLY A 155 -41.47 1.57 1.63
C GLY A 155 -42.55 0.61 1.10
N GLN A 156 -42.21 -0.42 0.32
CA GLN A 156 -43.18 -1.44 -0.08
C GLN A 156 -42.92 -2.76 0.66
N VAL A 157 -43.96 -3.21 1.36
CA VAL A 157 -44.07 -4.51 2.05
C VAL A 157 -44.81 -5.48 1.14
#